data_AF-A0A178WQZ3-F1
#
_entry.id   AF-A0A178WQZ3-F1
#
_cell.length_a   1.000
_cell.length_b   1.000
_cell.length_c   1.000
_cell.angle_alpha   90.00
_cell.angle_beta   90.00
_cell.angle_gamma   90.00
#
_symmetry.space_group_name_H-M   'P 1'
#
loop_
_entity.id
_entity.type
_entity.pdbx_description
1 polymer ?
#
loop_
_entity_poly.entity_id
_entity_poly.type
_entity_poly.pdbx_seq_one_letter_code
_entity_poly.pdbx_strand_id
1 'polypeptide(L)'
;MAASLPWGRTPEAFRERLGGADVTYGAQVNDRDIRTALRAHLESTRLSGAIIRDELGLCLGDTRVDLAVIGHTLAGFEIKSDRDRLDRLPGQIDRYSRVLDFATLVCGPRHEAKASAMLPAWWGIWVADDRDGQITFQPIRGASRNPSPDPYTVAQLLWRDEAMAALRLRGLHRGLSSATRFRLWERMADTMSIDEIQRTVHAAIMARPGWQACS
;
A
#
# COMPACT_ATOMS: atom_id res chain seq x y z
N MET A 1 10.33 4.50 -17.82
CA MET A 1 9.16 3.66 -18.12
C MET A 1 8.46 3.38 -16.80
N ALA A 2 7.20 3.78 -16.63
CA ALA A 2 6.46 3.52 -15.41
C ALA A 2 6.28 2.01 -15.27
N ALA A 3 6.80 1.43 -14.19
CA ALA A 3 6.52 0.04 -13.86
C ALA A 3 5.02 -0.08 -13.57
N SER A 4 4.26 -0.66 -14.49
CA SER A 4 2.85 -0.97 -14.26
C SER A 4 2.75 -1.97 -13.13
N LEU A 5 1.95 -1.66 -12.11
CA LEU A 5 1.70 -2.59 -11.02
C LEU A 5 1.02 -3.84 -11.57
N PRO A 6 1.42 -5.05 -11.12
CA PRO A 6 0.87 -6.30 -11.64
C PRO A 6 -0.65 -6.46 -11.42
N TRP A 7 -1.24 -5.71 -10.49
CA TRP A 7 -2.69 -5.66 -10.22
C TRP A 7 -3.40 -4.46 -10.89
N GLY A 8 -2.69 -3.60 -11.62
CA GLY A 8 -3.25 -2.44 -12.30
C GLY A 8 -3.43 -2.68 -13.79
N ARG A 9 -4.63 -3.12 -14.23
CA ARG A 9 -5.01 -2.88 -15.63
C ARG A 9 -5.08 -1.38 -15.86
N THR A 10 -4.68 -0.91 -17.03
CA THR A 10 -4.84 0.51 -17.38
C THR A 10 -6.34 0.85 -17.41
N PRO A 11 -6.75 2.06 -17.00
CA PRO A 11 -8.14 2.50 -17.08
C PRO A 11 -8.74 2.35 -18.50
N GLU A 12 -7.90 2.37 -19.54
CA GLU A 12 -8.27 2.26 -20.95
C GLU A 12 -8.85 0.88 -21.32
N ALA A 13 -8.21 -0.22 -20.87
CA ALA A 13 -8.68 -1.58 -21.13
C ALA A 13 -10.04 -1.90 -20.48
N PHE A 14 -10.46 -1.09 -19.49
CA PHE A 14 -11.77 -1.20 -18.86
C PHE A 14 -12.83 -0.34 -19.56
N ARG A 15 -12.47 0.87 -20.03
CA ARG A 15 -13.38 1.75 -20.78
C ARG A 15 -13.85 1.13 -22.10
N GLU A 16 -12.99 0.40 -22.82
CA GLU A 16 -13.38 -0.32 -24.05
C GLU A 16 -14.45 -1.39 -23.80
N ARG A 17 -14.50 -1.97 -22.59
CA ARG A 17 -15.48 -3.02 -22.25
C ARG A 17 -16.85 -2.48 -21.85
N LEU A 18 -16.97 -1.18 -21.55
CA LEU A 18 -18.19 -0.58 -20.99
C LEU A 18 -19.05 0.22 -21.97
N GLY A 19 -18.69 0.28 -23.25
CA GLY A 19 -19.57 0.70 -24.35
C GLY A 19 -20.69 1.68 -23.96
N GLY A 20 -20.36 2.89 -23.52
CA GLY A 20 -21.29 4.02 -23.39
C GLY A 20 -22.58 3.81 -22.58
N ALA A 21 -22.67 2.84 -21.68
CA ALA A 21 -23.86 2.62 -20.86
C ALA A 21 -23.80 3.42 -19.55
N ASP A 22 -24.91 4.06 -19.17
CA ASP A 22 -25.11 4.66 -17.84
C ASP A 22 -24.72 3.67 -16.75
N VAL A 23 -23.77 4.04 -15.90
CA VAL A 23 -23.30 3.21 -14.80
C VAL A 23 -24.38 3.19 -13.71
N THR A 24 -25.21 2.14 -13.72
CA THR A 24 -26.09 1.83 -12.60
C THR A 24 -25.29 1.09 -11.54
N TYR A 25 -24.94 1.78 -10.46
CA TYR A 25 -24.32 1.17 -9.29
C TYR A 25 -25.33 0.27 -8.55
N GLY A 26 -24.87 -0.87 -8.04
CA GLY A 26 -25.72 -1.84 -7.36
C GLY A 26 -26.01 -1.48 -5.90
N ALA A 27 -26.33 -2.51 -5.09
CA ALA A 27 -26.63 -2.34 -3.67
C ALA A 27 -25.41 -1.81 -2.87
N GLN A 28 -25.66 -1.23 -1.68
CA GLN A 28 -24.58 -0.71 -0.83
C GLN A 28 -23.52 -1.78 -0.51
N VAL A 29 -22.27 -1.49 -0.86
CA VAL A 29 -21.13 -2.35 -0.51
C VAL A 29 -20.69 -2.14 0.94
N ASN A 30 -20.44 -3.22 1.69
CA ASN A 30 -19.91 -3.16 3.05
C ASN A 30 -18.41 -3.53 3.10
N ASP A 31 -17.71 -3.10 4.14
CA ASP A 31 -16.26 -3.28 4.30
C ASP A 31 -15.82 -4.74 4.20
N ARG A 32 -16.52 -5.66 4.89
CA ARG A 32 -16.15 -7.07 4.94
C ARG A 32 -16.14 -7.70 3.55
N ASP A 33 -17.16 -7.41 2.75
CA ASP A 33 -17.31 -7.98 1.42
C ASP A 33 -16.27 -7.37 0.46
N ILE A 34 -16.01 -6.06 0.56
CA ILE A 34 -14.92 -5.39 -0.18
C ILE A 34 -13.57 -6.01 0.17
N ARG A 35 -13.25 -6.16 1.46
CA ARG A 35 -11.98 -6.70 1.94
C ARG A 35 -11.76 -8.14 1.45
N THR A 36 -12.79 -8.97 1.57
CA THR A 36 -12.75 -10.37 1.12
C THR A 36 -12.52 -10.46 -0.38
N ALA A 37 -13.26 -9.69 -1.17
CA ALA A 37 -13.10 -9.68 -2.62
C ALA A 37 -11.74 -9.10 -3.05
N LEU A 38 -11.25 -8.05 -2.38
CA LEU A 38 -9.98 -7.41 -2.67
C LEU A 38 -8.82 -8.38 -2.43
N ARG A 39 -8.85 -9.09 -1.30
CA ARG A 39 -7.88 -10.14 -0.99
C ARG A 39 -7.85 -11.21 -2.08
N ALA A 40 -9.01 -11.79 -2.42
CA ALA A 40 -9.10 -12.81 -3.46
C ALA A 40 -8.60 -12.30 -4.82
N HIS A 41 -8.91 -11.04 -5.17
CA HIS A 41 -8.43 -10.39 -6.39
C HIS A 41 -6.90 -10.30 -6.42
N LEU A 42 -6.28 -9.84 -5.32
CA LEU A 42 -4.83 -9.70 -5.21
C LEU A 42 -4.13 -11.06 -5.20
N GLU A 43 -4.68 -12.07 -4.53
CA GLU A 43 -4.15 -13.45 -4.53
C GLU A 43 -4.26 -14.11 -5.92
N SER A 44 -5.31 -13.81 -6.68
CA SER A 44 -5.47 -14.30 -8.06
C SER A 44 -4.53 -13.61 -9.06
N THR A 45 -4.03 -12.43 -8.71
CA THR A 45 -2.98 -11.76 -9.46
C THR A 45 -1.70 -12.54 -9.17
N ARG A 46 -0.97 -13.01 -10.20
CA ARG A 46 0.22 -13.87 -10.06
C ARG A 46 1.42 -13.16 -9.40
N LEU A 47 1.27 -12.77 -8.14
CA LEU A 47 2.23 -12.06 -7.30
C LEU A 47 3.17 -13.06 -6.63
N SER A 48 3.80 -13.92 -7.43
CA SER A 48 4.68 -14.96 -6.90
C SER A 48 5.77 -14.35 -6.00
N GLY A 49 5.88 -14.86 -4.77
CA GLY A 49 6.84 -14.39 -3.78
C GLY A 49 6.46 -13.12 -3.02
N ALA A 50 5.34 -12.46 -3.34
CA ALA A 50 4.82 -11.36 -2.54
C ALA A 50 4.06 -11.87 -1.31
N ILE A 51 4.01 -11.07 -0.25
CA ILE A 51 3.23 -11.34 0.97
C ILE A 51 2.05 -10.39 1.01
N ILE A 52 0.86 -10.91 1.28
CA ILE A 52 -0.35 -10.10 1.52
C ILE A 52 -0.67 -10.09 3.01
N ARG A 53 -0.80 -8.90 3.60
CA ARG A 53 -1.09 -8.73 5.04
C ARG A 53 -2.22 -7.77 5.30
N ASP A 54 -3.11 -8.16 6.20
CA ASP A 54 -4.06 -7.21 6.79
C ASP A 54 -3.37 -6.37 7.87
N GLU A 55 -3.88 -5.17 8.07
CA GLU A 55 -3.60 -4.31 9.22
C GLU A 55 -2.10 -3.99 9.46
N LEU A 56 -1.34 -3.76 8.38
CA LEU A 56 0.07 -3.39 8.48
C LEU A 56 0.21 -2.01 9.13
N GLY A 57 0.78 -1.96 10.35
CA GLY A 57 1.04 -0.71 11.06
C GLY A 57 2.13 0.14 10.41
N LEU A 58 1.86 1.43 10.22
CA LEU A 58 2.80 2.46 9.77
C LEU A 58 3.03 3.50 10.86
N CYS A 59 4.13 4.25 10.77
CA CYS A 59 4.46 5.37 11.68
C CYS A 59 4.35 4.96 13.16
N LEU A 60 5.02 3.86 13.55
CA LEU A 60 4.96 3.29 14.90
C LEU A 60 3.55 2.86 15.36
N GLY A 61 2.65 2.54 14.41
CA GLY A 61 1.30 2.04 14.68
C GLY A 61 0.22 3.12 14.72
N ASP A 62 0.55 4.35 14.35
CA ASP A 62 -0.36 5.49 14.36
C ASP A 62 -1.41 5.43 13.23
N THR A 63 -1.13 4.69 12.15
CA THR A 63 -2.15 4.20 11.21
C THR A 63 -1.88 2.77 10.83
N ARG A 64 -2.90 2.09 10.32
CA ARG A 64 -2.79 0.74 9.76
C ARG A 64 -3.29 0.74 8.33
N VAL A 65 -2.54 0.08 7.46
CA VAL A 65 -2.97 -0.25 6.10
C VAL A 65 -3.95 -1.40 6.19
N ASP A 66 -5.15 -1.23 5.63
CA ASP A 66 -6.18 -2.28 5.67
C ASP A 66 -5.67 -3.57 5.04
N LEU A 67 -5.05 -3.46 3.87
CA LEU A 67 -4.40 -4.57 3.19
C LEU A 67 -3.11 -4.09 2.49
N ALA A 68 -1.99 -4.74 2.76
CA ALA A 68 -0.69 -4.44 2.18
C ALA A 68 -0.20 -5.62 1.32
N VAL A 69 0.38 -5.30 0.16
CA VAL A 69 1.11 -6.22 -0.70
C VAL A 69 2.60 -5.88 -0.60
N ILE A 70 3.40 -6.87 -0.23
CA ILE A 70 4.79 -6.70 0.16
C ILE A 70 5.63 -7.63 -0.71
N GLY A 71 6.34 -7.07 -1.68
CA GLY A 71 7.25 -7.79 -2.56
C GLY A 71 8.51 -6.98 -2.80
N HIS A 72 8.92 -6.84 -4.06
CA HIS A 72 9.93 -5.84 -4.44
C HIS A 72 9.50 -4.40 -4.14
N THR A 73 8.18 -4.19 -4.05
CA THR A 73 7.54 -2.92 -3.69
C THR A 73 6.60 -3.14 -2.52
N LEU A 74 6.37 -2.08 -1.74
CA LEU A 74 5.38 -2.02 -0.68
C LEU A 74 4.16 -1.20 -1.16
N ALA A 75 3.06 -1.90 -1.43
CA ALA A 75 1.80 -1.28 -1.81
C ALA A 75 0.76 -1.41 -0.71
N GLY A 76 0.03 -0.33 -0.43
CA GLY A 76 -1.07 -0.33 0.54
C GLY A 76 -2.41 -0.01 -0.10
N PHE A 77 -3.44 -0.69 0.40
CA PHE A 77 -4.83 -0.50 0.02
C PHE A 77 -5.61 -0.02 1.24
N GLU A 78 -6.31 1.09 1.09
CA GLU A 78 -7.24 1.65 2.07
C GLU A 78 -8.67 1.33 1.64
N ILE A 79 -9.51 0.84 2.55
CA ILE A 79 -10.90 0.48 2.24
C ILE A 79 -11.87 1.50 2.85
N LYS A 80 -12.86 1.93 2.04
CA LYS A 80 -13.99 2.78 2.46
C LYS A 80 -15.30 2.32 1.82
N SER A 81 -16.11 1.60 2.59
CA SER A 81 -17.46 1.19 2.19
C SER A 81 -18.40 2.39 2.00
N ASP A 82 -19.58 2.15 1.42
CA ASP A 82 -20.63 3.17 1.28
C ASP A 82 -21.22 3.64 2.62
N ARG A 83 -20.77 3.13 3.76
CA ARG A 83 -21.19 3.62 5.08
C ARG A 83 -20.13 4.48 5.75
N ASP A 84 -18.89 4.43 5.25
CA ASP A 84 -17.75 5.08 5.89
C ASP A 84 -17.75 6.59 5.69
N ARG A 85 -17.17 7.30 6.66
CA ARG A 85 -16.87 8.71 6.50
C ARG A 85 -15.41 8.86 6.08
N LEU A 86 -15.13 9.87 5.25
CA LEU A 86 -13.77 10.16 4.78
C LEU A 86 -12.99 11.10 5.70
N ASP A 87 -13.46 11.37 6.91
CA ASP A 87 -12.85 12.37 7.80
C ASP A 87 -11.42 12.00 8.22
N ARG A 88 -11.10 10.70 8.27
CA ARG A 88 -9.75 10.20 8.60
C ARG A 88 -8.81 10.11 7.40
N LEU A 89 -9.36 10.17 6.18
CA LEU A 89 -8.60 9.96 4.95
C LEU A 89 -7.44 10.94 4.79
N PRO A 90 -7.55 12.26 5.10
CA PRO A 90 -6.42 13.18 5.02
C PRO A 90 -5.22 12.75 5.87
N GLY A 91 -5.45 12.27 7.11
CA GLY A 91 -4.39 11.78 7.97
C GLY A 91 -3.77 10.47 7.46
N GLN A 92 -4.58 9.60 6.86
CA GLN A 92 -4.10 8.38 6.22
C GLN A 92 -3.25 8.68 4.98
N ILE A 93 -3.68 9.65 4.16
CA ILE A 93 -2.92 10.14 3.01
C ILE A 93 -1.52 10.59 3.44
N ASP A 94 -1.42 11.46 4.46
CA ASP A 94 -0.14 11.95 4.97
C ASP A 94 0.77 10.79 5.42
N ARG A 95 0.24 9.88 6.24
CA ARG A 95 1.04 8.78 6.81
C ARG A 95 1.47 7.77 5.76
N TYR A 96 0.61 7.45 4.80
CA TYR A 96 0.92 6.50 3.72
C TYR A 96 1.96 7.12 2.79
N SER A 97 1.86 8.43 2.52
CA SER A 97 2.82 9.17 1.71
C SER A 97 4.23 9.20 2.31
N ARG A 98 4.39 9.00 3.61
CA ARG A 98 5.71 8.91 4.24
C ARG A 98 6.38 7.54 4.05
N VAL A 99 5.63 6.50 3.67
CA VAL A 99 6.13 5.11 3.77
C VAL A 99 5.96 4.30 2.49
N LEU A 100 4.76 4.27 1.93
CA LEU A 100 4.41 3.30 0.89
C LEU A 100 5.05 3.69 -0.45
N ASP A 101 5.39 2.69 -1.27
CA ASP A 101 5.75 2.93 -2.67
C ASP A 101 4.53 3.28 -3.50
N PHE A 102 3.40 2.63 -3.21
CA PHE A 102 2.14 2.76 -3.91
C PHE A 102 0.98 2.73 -2.91
N ALA A 103 -0.04 3.53 -3.15
CA ALA A 103 -1.24 3.57 -2.32
C ALA A 103 -2.47 3.61 -3.21
N THR A 104 -3.49 2.82 -2.87
CA THR A 104 -4.77 2.77 -3.59
C THR A 104 -5.91 2.90 -2.60
N LEU A 105 -6.84 3.81 -2.86
CA LEU A 105 -8.13 3.80 -2.17
C LEU A 105 -9.07 2.85 -2.90
N VAL A 106 -9.65 1.91 -2.17
CA VAL A 106 -10.74 1.04 -2.62
C VAL A 106 -12.02 1.51 -1.93
N CYS A 107 -12.96 2.09 -2.68
CA CYS A 107 -14.12 2.74 -2.09
C CYS A 107 -15.45 2.39 -2.78
N GLY A 108 -16.55 2.50 -2.04
CA GLY A 108 -17.88 2.42 -2.63
C GLY A 108 -18.17 3.61 -3.57
N PRO A 109 -19.11 3.48 -4.52
CA PRO A 109 -19.35 4.46 -5.57
C PRO A 109 -19.61 5.88 -5.07
N ARG A 110 -20.28 6.00 -3.92
CA ARG A 110 -20.63 7.31 -3.35
C ARG A 110 -19.40 8.17 -3.01
N HIS A 111 -18.24 7.53 -2.83
CA HIS A 111 -17.02 8.17 -2.39
C HIS A 111 -16.11 8.60 -3.54
N GLU A 112 -16.35 8.12 -4.76
CA GLU A 112 -15.46 8.33 -5.91
C GLU A 112 -15.13 9.82 -6.14
N ALA A 113 -16.16 10.65 -6.30
CA ALA A 113 -15.97 12.07 -6.62
C ALA A 113 -15.22 12.82 -5.51
N LYS A 114 -15.61 12.58 -4.24
CA LYS A 114 -14.97 13.23 -3.08
C LYS A 114 -13.53 12.75 -2.89
N ALA A 115 -13.28 11.44 -3.02
CA ALA A 115 -11.95 10.88 -2.91
C ALA A 115 -11.03 11.38 -4.02
N SER A 116 -11.51 11.44 -5.26
CA SER A 116 -10.74 11.94 -6.41
C SER A 116 -10.26 13.39 -6.22
N ALA A 117 -11.07 14.23 -5.58
CA ALA A 117 -10.71 15.61 -5.25
C ALA A 117 -9.72 15.73 -4.08
N MET A 118 -9.68 14.75 -3.17
CA MET A 118 -8.82 14.77 -1.98
C MET A 118 -7.47 14.08 -2.18
N LEU A 119 -7.42 13.03 -3.01
CA LEU A 119 -6.28 12.14 -3.11
C LEU A 119 -5.17 12.71 -4.02
N PRO A 120 -3.89 12.68 -3.59
CA PRO A 120 -2.77 13.07 -4.43
C PRO A 120 -2.76 12.30 -5.77
N ALA A 121 -2.25 12.93 -6.84
CA ALA A 121 -2.26 12.35 -8.18
C ALA A 121 -1.60 10.95 -8.28
N TRP A 122 -0.66 10.65 -7.38
CA TRP A 122 0.03 9.36 -7.37
C TRP A 122 -0.79 8.20 -6.79
N TRP A 123 -1.86 8.49 -6.05
CA TRP A 123 -2.74 7.46 -5.47
C TRP A 123 -3.63 6.81 -6.53
N GLY A 124 -3.76 5.49 -6.46
CA GLY A 124 -4.80 4.76 -7.17
C GLY A 124 -6.18 4.96 -6.56
N ILE A 125 -7.21 4.79 -7.38
CA ILE A 125 -8.62 4.79 -6.96
C ILE A 125 -9.32 3.64 -7.64
N TRP A 126 -9.84 2.72 -6.83
CA TRP A 126 -10.71 1.63 -7.26
C TRP A 126 -12.09 1.84 -6.66
N VAL A 127 -13.12 1.74 -7.49
CA VAL A 127 -14.51 1.73 -7.04
C VAL A 127 -14.96 0.28 -6.92
N ALA A 128 -15.39 -0.12 -5.72
CA ALA A 128 -15.97 -1.41 -5.43
C ALA A 128 -17.49 -1.33 -5.63
N ASP A 129 -18.04 -2.17 -6.50
CA ASP A 129 -19.46 -2.21 -6.86
C ASP A 129 -20.02 -3.62 -6.67
N ASP A 130 -21.20 -3.73 -6.07
CA ASP A 130 -21.91 -5.00 -5.91
C ASP A 130 -22.77 -5.25 -7.15
N ARG A 131 -22.42 -6.28 -7.92
CA ARG A 131 -23.21 -6.73 -9.06
C ARG A 131 -23.73 -8.13 -8.76
N ASP A 132 -25.03 -8.21 -8.48
CA ASP A 132 -25.75 -9.46 -8.20
C ASP A 132 -25.12 -10.30 -7.05
N GLY A 133 -24.64 -9.63 -6.00
CA GLY A 133 -24.00 -10.27 -4.84
C GLY A 133 -22.50 -10.53 -5.03
N GLN A 134 -21.92 -10.09 -6.15
CA GLN A 134 -20.49 -10.19 -6.43
C GLN A 134 -19.84 -8.82 -6.46
N ILE A 135 -18.87 -8.61 -5.56
CA ILE A 135 -18.06 -7.39 -5.56
C ILE A 135 -17.10 -7.39 -6.76
N THR A 136 -17.16 -6.33 -7.53
CA THR A 136 -16.25 -6.05 -8.65
C THR A 136 -15.46 -4.76 -8.39
N PHE A 137 -14.24 -4.68 -8.93
CA PHE A 137 -13.38 -3.51 -8.79
C PHE A 137 -13.20 -2.80 -10.13
N GLN A 138 -13.62 -1.54 -10.18
CA GLN A 138 -13.43 -0.65 -11.32
C GLN A 138 -12.26 0.31 -11.04
N PRO A 139 -11.15 0.23 -11.81
CA PRO A 139 -10.04 1.17 -11.66
C PRO A 139 -10.39 2.52 -12.31
N ILE A 140 -10.58 3.56 -11.48
CA ILE A 140 -10.83 4.94 -11.93
C ILE A 140 -9.51 5.67 -12.18
N ARG A 141 -8.52 5.45 -11.31
CA ARG A 141 -7.17 6.02 -11.43
C ARG A 141 -6.13 4.97 -11.07
N GLY A 142 -5.11 4.81 -11.91
CA GLY A 142 -3.97 3.93 -11.63
C GLY A 142 -3.02 4.55 -10.60
N ALA A 143 -2.55 3.77 -9.64
CA ALA A 143 -1.49 4.21 -8.73
C ALA A 143 -0.16 4.37 -9.49
N SER A 144 0.62 5.37 -9.10
CA SER A 144 2.00 5.56 -9.56
C SER A 144 2.93 5.66 -8.35
N ARG A 145 4.24 5.68 -8.60
CA ARG A 145 5.22 5.64 -7.51
C ARG A 145 5.12 6.89 -6.65
N ASN A 146 5.14 6.71 -5.33
CA ASN A 146 5.16 7.77 -4.35
C ASN A 146 6.36 8.72 -4.63
N PRO A 147 6.13 10.02 -4.85
CA PRO A 147 7.18 10.96 -5.22
C PRO A 147 8.09 11.38 -4.06
N SER A 148 7.65 11.20 -2.81
CA SER A 148 8.35 11.79 -1.66
C SER A 148 8.17 10.98 -0.36
N PRO A 149 8.53 9.69 -0.32
CA PRO A 149 8.58 8.94 0.94
C PRO A 149 9.65 9.53 1.87
N ASP A 150 9.41 9.42 3.18
CA ASP A 150 10.32 9.92 4.21
C ASP A 150 11.31 8.82 4.63
N PRO A 151 12.63 8.98 4.40
CA PRO A 151 13.63 7.95 4.68
C PRO A 151 13.58 7.40 6.11
N TYR A 152 13.42 8.28 7.08
CA TYR A 152 13.36 7.91 8.50
C TYR A 152 12.12 7.08 8.80
N THR A 153 10.94 7.52 8.35
CA THR A 153 9.67 6.82 8.57
C THR A 153 9.62 5.48 7.85
N VAL A 154 10.20 5.36 6.65
CA VAL A 154 10.37 4.05 5.98
C VAL A 154 11.21 3.12 6.85
N ALA A 155 12.35 3.60 7.37
CA ALA A 155 13.23 2.79 8.21
C ALA A 155 12.55 2.30 9.50
N GLN A 156 11.53 3.00 10.02
CA GLN A 156 10.77 2.58 11.20
C GLN A 156 10.05 1.24 11.02
N LEU A 157 9.85 0.77 9.78
CA LEU A 157 9.30 -0.55 9.52
C LEU A 157 10.26 -1.68 9.94
N LEU A 158 11.56 -1.40 10.11
CA LEU A 158 12.56 -2.39 10.53
C LEU A 158 12.55 -2.58 12.03
N TRP A 159 12.64 -3.85 12.45
CA TRP A 159 13.03 -4.19 13.81
C TRP A 159 14.48 -3.78 14.05
N ARG A 160 14.83 -3.62 15.34
CA ARG A 160 16.16 -3.14 15.71
C ARG A 160 17.29 -3.99 15.11
N ASP A 161 17.15 -5.30 15.18
CA ASP A 161 18.21 -6.22 14.71
C ASP A 161 18.28 -6.26 13.18
N GLU A 162 17.16 -6.08 12.48
CA GLU A 162 17.11 -5.93 11.03
C GLU A 162 17.83 -4.63 10.59
N ALA A 163 17.55 -3.51 11.26
CA ALA A 163 18.23 -2.24 11.01
C ALA A 163 19.74 -2.33 11.32
N MET A 164 20.11 -2.98 12.42
CA MET A 164 21.53 -3.22 12.78
C MET A 164 22.22 -4.10 11.73
N ALA A 165 21.58 -5.18 11.27
CA ALA A 165 22.12 -6.05 10.24
C ALA A 165 22.33 -5.29 8.92
N ALA A 166 21.38 -4.46 8.52
CA ALA A 166 21.48 -3.63 7.33
C ALA A 166 22.65 -2.63 7.38
N LEU A 167 22.88 -2.00 8.54
CA LEU A 167 24.01 -1.10 8.78
C LEU A 167 25.35 -1.87 8.82
N ARG A 168 25.36 -3.09 9.37
CA ARG A 168 26.55 -3.96 9.39
C ARG A 168 27.01 -4.34 7.99
N LEU A 169 26.08 -4.76 7.14
CA LEU A 169 26.36 -5.14 5.75
C LEU A 169 27.05 -4.02 4.95
N ARG A 170 26.81 -2.75 5.34
CA ARG A 170 27.37 -1.56 4.70
C ARG A 170 28.56 -0.95 5.45
N GLY A 171 29.01 -1.57 6.55
CA GLY A 171 30.09 -1.01 7.38
C GLY A 171 29.70 0.24 8.20
N LEU A 172 28.42 0.60 8.26
CA LEU A 172 27.89 1.82 8.88
C LEU A 172 27.54 1.68 10.38
N HIS A 173 27.84 0.53 10.98
CA HIS A 173 27.42 0.14 12.33
C HIS A 173 28.36 0.61 13.46
N ARG A 174 29.51 1.22 13.14
CA ARG A 174 30.50 1.62 14.15
C ARG A 174 29.88 2.59 15.17
N GLY A 175 30.10 2.29 16.46
CA GLY A 175 29.57 3.08 17.58
C GLY A 175 28.08 2.85 17.88
N LEU A 176 27.41 1.88 17.24
CA LEU A 176 25.96 1.69 17.37
C LEU A 176 25.55 0.40 18.11
N SER A 177 26.47 -0.36 18.68
CA SER A 177 26.19 -1.65 19.32
C SER A 177 25.08 -1.57 20.40
N SER A 178 25.12 -0.54 21.24
CA SER A 178 24.14 -0.24 22.29
C SER A 178 23.06 0.77 21.86
N ALA A 179 23.06 1.22 20.61
CA ALA A 179 22.12 2.24 20.14
C ALA A 179 20.67 1.74 20.14
N THR A 180 19.72 2.65 20.37
CA THR A 180 18.30 2.39 20.25
C THR A 180 17.89 2.26 18.78
N ARG A 181 16.75 1.62 18.51
CA ARG A 181 16.21 1.53 17.14
C ARG A 181 16.08 2.89 16.46
N PHE A 182 15.69 3.93 17.20
CA PHE A 182 15.55 5.30 16.70
C PHE A 182 16.87 5.85 16.13
N ARG A 183 17.99 5.61 16.82
CA ARG A 183 19.32 6.02 16.34
C ARG A 183 19.81 5.18 15.15
N LEU A 184 19.40 3.92 15.06
CA LEU A 184 19.69 3.10 13.88
C LEU A 184 18.93 3.62 12.65
N TRP A 185 17.65 3.94 12.79
CA TRP A 185 16.83 4.49 11.71
C TRP A 185 17.33 5.86 11.25
N GLU A 186 17.73 6.73 12.19
CA GLU A 186 18.35 8.02 11.89
C GLU A 186 19.65 7.83 11.09
N ARG A 187 20.54 6.93 11.56
CA ARG A 187 21.75 6.60 10.81
C ARG A 187 21.43 6.14 9.39
N MET A 188 20.42 5.30 9.20
CA MET A 188 20.02 4.85 7.86
C MET A 188 19.55 6.03 7.01
N ALA A 189 18.67 6.88 7.53
CA ALA A 189 18.15 8.05 6.83
C ALA A 189 19.25 9.05 6.43
N ASP A 190 20.27 9.23 7.28
CA ASP A 190 21.36 10.17 7.04
C ASP A 190 22.41 9.66 6.04
N THR A 191 22.51 8.34 5.84
CA THR A 191 23.65 7.72 5.13
C THR A 191 23.28 6.87 3.93
N MET A 192 21.98 6.56 3.75
CA MET A 192 21.50 5.73 2.66
C MET A 192 20.51 6.51 1.81
N SER A 193 20.50 6.24 0.50
CA SER A 193 19.44 6.74 -0.37
C SER A 193 18.09 6.09 -0.02
N ILE A 194 17.01 6.79 -0.33
CA ILE A 194 15.65 6.26 -0.12
C ILE A 194 15.45 4.90 -0.79
N ASP A 195 15.92 4.72 -2.02
CA ASP A 195 15.82 3.46 -2.76
C ASP A 195 16.54 2.30 -2.05
N GLU A 196 17.68 2.57 -1.41
CA GLU A 196 18.40 1.57 -0.62
C GLU A 196 17.67 1.21 0.67
N ILE A 197 17.07 2.20 1.33
CA ILE A 197 16.26 1.98 2.53
C ILE A 197 15.05 1.13 2.16
N GLN A 198 14.28 1.51 1.14
CA GLN A 198 13.11 0.75 0.68
C GLN A 198 13.46 -0.70 0.33
N ARG A 199 14.49 -0.93 -0.49
CA ARG A 199 14.95 -2.30 -0.81
C ARG A 199 15.32 -3.10 0.44
N THR A 200 15.99 -2.46 1.39
CA THR A 200 16.37 -3.09 2.67
C THR A 200 15.14 -3.46 3.49
N VAL A 201 14.17 -2.55 3.61
CA VAL A 201 12.92 -2.76 4.32
C VAL A 201 12.12 -3.90 3.70
N HIS A 202 11.95 -3.90 2.37
CA HIS A 202 11.17 -4.92 1.68
C HIS A 202 11.80 -6.31 1.88
N ALA A 203 13.12 -6.42 1.69
CA ALA A 203 13.84 -7.68 1.90
C ALA A 203 13.74 -8.17 3.35
N ALA A 204 13.88 -7.28 4.34
CA ALA A 204 13.77 -7.63 5.74
C ALA A 204 12.36 -8.13 6.11
N ILE A 205 11.31 -7.41 5.68
CA ILE A 205 9.92 -7.82 5.94
C ILE A 205 9.61 -9.17 5.28
N MET A 206 10.06 -9.38 4.03
CA MET A 206 9.86 -10.65 3.33
C MET A 206 10.56 -11.83 3.99
N ALA A 207 11.65 -11.58 4.73
CA ALA A 207 12.39 -12.61 5.45
C ALA A 207 11.84 -12.90 6.86
N ARG A 208 10.78 -12.20 7.32
CA ARG A 208 10.26 -12.37 8.68
C ARG A 208 9.63 -13.75 8.88
N PRO A 209 9.99 -14.47 9.96
CA PRO A 209 9.33 -15.74 10.30
C PRO A 209 7.82 -15.55 10.47
N GLY A 210 7.05 -16.49 9.93
CA GLY A 210 5.58 -16.48 10.01
C GLY A 210 4.88 -15.54 9.02
N TRP A 211 5.63 -14.86 8.14
CA TRP A 211 5.09 -14.09 7.01
C TRP A 211 5.17 -14.93 5.74
N GLN A 212 4.09 -15.65 5.47
CA GLN A 212 3.99 -16.57 4.34
C GLN A 212 3.79 -15.78 3.04
N ALA A 213 4.61 -16.07 2.03
CA ALA A 213 4.43 -15.56 0.70
C ALA A 213 3.26 -16.26 0.01
N CYS A 214 2.60 -15.55 -0.92
CA CYS A 214 1.68 -16.14 -1.88
C CYS A 214 2.42 -17.19 -2.71
N SER A 215 1.82 -18.38 -2.80
CA SER A 215 2.30 -19.53 -3.57
C SER A 215 2.25 -19.28 -5.06
#